data_AF-A0A3C0GDG3-F1
#
_entry.id   AF-A0A3C0GDG3-F1
#
_cell.length_a   1.000
_cell.length_b   1.000
_cell.length_c   1.000
_cell.angle_alpha   90.00
_cell.angle_beta   90.00
_cell.angle_gamma   90.00
#
_symmetry.space_group_name_H-M   'P 1'
#
loop_
_entity.id
_entity.type
_entity.pdbx_description
1 polymer ?
#
loop_
_entity_poly.entity_id
_entity_poly.type
_entity_poly.pdbx_seq_one_letter_code
_entity_poly.pdbx_strand_id
1 'polypeptide(L)'
;MKKTFLTWDDIENLTSALCATITFDCKEKHTTPNEYFKGIYAIPRGGLVIGVMMSHKLGIPLIDRLQSFYGQRFLVVDDISDTGHTLNKLKAEIFDNASTATIHWHKDS
;
A
#
# COMPACT_ATOMS: atom_id res chain seq x y z
N MET A 1 -2.56 -21.75 -17.48
CA MET A 1 -2.45 -20.82 -16.33
C MET A 1 -2.58 -21.63 -15.05
N LYS A 2 -1.55 -21.62 -14.19
CA LYS A 2 -1.61 -22.30 -12.88
C LYS A 2 -2.42 -21.41 -11.93
N LYS A 3 -3.49 -21.95 -11.32
CA LYS A 3 -4.27 -21.21 -10.33
C LYS A 3 -3.53 -21.20 -9.00
N THR A 4 -3.45 -20.03 -8.37
CA THR A 4 -2.96 -19.85 -7.00
C THR A 4 -4.14 -19.43 -6.15
N PHE A 5 -4.31 -20.08 -5.00
CA PHE A 5 -5.37 -19.75 -4.03
C PHE A 5 -4.70 -19.25 -2.75
N LEU A 6 -5.21 -18.16 -2.21
CA LEU A 6 -4.74 -17.57 -0.95
C LEU A 6 -5.83 -17.73 0.11
N THR A 7 -5.43 -18.18 1.29
CA THR A 7 -6.27 -18.20 2.49
C THR A 7 -6.22 -16.86 3.22
N TRP A 8 -7.09 -16.67 4.20
CA TRP A 8 -7.04 -15.49 5.05
C TRP A 8 -5.73 -15.38 5.84
N ASP A 9 -5.20 -16.51 6.32
CA ASP A 9 -3.91 -16.57 7.00
C ASP A 9 -2.78 -16.16 6.06
N ASP A 10 -2.83 -16.57 4.78
CA ASP A 10 -1.85 -16.12 3.78
C ASP A 10 -1.90 -14.60 3.62
N ILE A 11 -3.09 -14.02 3.49
CA ILE A 11 -3.26 -12.56 3.37
C ILE A 11 -2.75 -11.84 4.61
N GLU A 12 -3.04 -12.33 5.81
CA GLU A 12 -2.57 -11.72 7.05
C GLU A 12 -1.03 -11.80 7.17
N ASN A 13 -0.45 -12.94 6.85
CA ASN A 13 1.00 -13.14 6.90
C ASN A 13 1.72 -12.25 5.88
N LEU A 14 1.23 -12.19 4.65
CA LEU A 14 1.77 -11.33 3.59
C LEU A 14 1.64 -9.85 3.96
N THR A 15 0.49 -9.44 4.48
CA THR A 15 0.29 -8.06 4.96
C THR A 15 1.23 -7.74 6.13
N SER A 16 1.44 -8.68 7.05
CA SER A 16 2.36 -8.50 8.18
C SER A 16 3.81 -8.35 7.72
N ALA A 17 4.24 -9.14 6.73
CA ALA A 17 5.54 -9.01 6.12
C ALA A 17 5.72 -7.64 5.45
N LEU A 18 4.71 -7.17 4.72
CA LEU A 18 4.70 -5.85 4.08
C LEU A 18 4.83 -4.71 5.11
N CYS A 19 4.05 -4.77 6.20
CA CYS A 19 4.16 -3.82 7.32
C CYS A 19 5.56 -3.85 7.97
N ALA A 20 6.16 -5.03 8.13
CA ALA A 20 7.49 -5.17 8.70
C ALA A 20 8.56 -4.53 7.81
N THR A 21 8.49 -4.73 6.49
CA THR A 21 9.38 -4.07 5.53
C THR A 21 9.26 -2.55 5.59
N ILE A 22 8.03 -2.02 5.57
CA ILE A 22 7.79 -0.57 5.68
C ILE A 22 8.36 -0.01 6.99
N THR A 23 8.19 -0.75 8.10
CA THR A 23 8.72 -0.36 9.41
C THR A 23 10.24 -0.33 9.41
N PHE A 24 10.89 -1.34 8.83
CA PHE A 24 12.33 -1.40 8.68
C PHE A 24 12.85 -0.22 7.84
N ASP A 25 12.23 0.05 6.69
CA ASP A 25 12.61 1.15 5.80
C ASP A 25 12.44 2.53 6.43
N CYS A 26 11.45 2.70 7.30
CA CYS A 26 11.27 3.93 8.08
C CYS A 26 12.35 4.05 9.16
N LYS A 27 12.67 2.95 9.84
CA LYS A 27 13.71 2.92 10.88
C LYS A 27 15.10 3.28 10.32
N GLU A 28 15.44 2.77 9.14
CA GLU A 28 16.69 3.13 8.43
C GLU A 28 16.76 4.63 8.08
N LYS A 29 15.60 5.28 7.93
CA LYS A 29 15.48 6.73 7.72
C LYS A 29 15.32 7.52 9.02
N HIS A 30 15.55 6.88 10.17
CA HIS A 30 15.38 7.46 11.51
C HIS A 30 13.98 8.04 11.78
N THR A 31 12.93 7.33 11.34
CA THR A 31 11.53 7.72 11.53
C THR A 31 10.64 6.50 11.77
N THR A 32 9.39 6.73 12.17
CA THR A 32 8.35 5.69 12.27
C THR A 32 7.38 5.76 11.08
N PRO A 33 6.65 4.66 10.78
CA PRO A 33 5.68 4.66 9.67
C PRO A 33 4.64 5.78 9.71
N ASN A 34 4.08 6.10 10.88
CA ASN A 34 3.07 7.15 11.05
C ASN A 34 3.64 8.57 11.08
N GLU A 35 4.94 8.73 11.35
CA GLU A 35 5.64 10.00 11.15
C GLU A 35 5.92 10.23 9.66
N TYR A 36 6.37 9.19 8.95
CA TYR A 36 6.78 9.28 7.56
C TYR A 36 5.59 9.34 6.59
N PHE A 37 4.56 8.52 6.80
CA PHE A 37 3.35 8.48 5.98
C PHE A 37 2.16 9.05 6.73
N LYS A 38 1.39 9.92 6.06
CA LYS A 38 0.25 10.64 6.64
C LYS A 38 -1.10 9.96 6.35
N GLY A 39 -1.14 9.01 5.43
CA GLY A 39 -2.34 8.26 5.10
C GLY A 39 -2.07 6.99 4.30
N ILE A 40 -3.07 6.12 4.26
CA ILE A 40 -3.15 4.95 3.37
C ILE A 40 -4.36 5.13 2.47
N TYR A 41 -4.15 5.19 1.16
CA TYR A 41 -5.20 5.12 0.16
C TYR A 41 -5.29 3.69 -0.39
N ALA A 42 -6.36 2.99 -0.06
CA ALA A 42 -6.60 1.62 -0.51
C ALA A 42 -7.45 1.64 -1.78
N ILE A 43 -6.94 1.04 -2.86
CA ILE A 43 -7.63 1.00 -4.16
C ILE A 43 -8.86 0.10 -4.06
N PRO A 44 -10.07 0.62 -4.28
CA PRO A 44 -11.26 -0.21 -4.28
C PRO A 44 -11.30 -1.11 -5.51
N ARG A 45 -11.61 -2.41 -5.40
CA ARG A 45 -12.04 -3.13 -4.19
C ARG A 45 -10.92 -3.95 -3.54
N GLY A 46 -9.94 -4.41 -4.32
CA GLY A 46 -8.93 -5.40 -3.89
C GLY A 46 -8.05 -4.91 -2.75
N GLY A 47 -7.59 -3.65 -2.82
CA GLY A 47 -6.76 -3.04 -1.80
C GLY A 47 -7.44 -2.78 -0.45
N LEU A 48 -8.77 -2.80 -0.35
CA LEU A 48 -9.48 -2.36 0.87
C LEU A 48 -9.15 -3.18 2.11
N VAL A 49 -9.18 -4.51 1.98
CA VAL A 49 -8.96 -5.39 3.14
C VAL A 49 -7.52 -5.26 3.66
N ILE A 50 -6.56 -5.25 2.74
CA ILE A 50 -5.14 -5.10 3.05
C ILE A 50 -4.86 -3.70 3.61
N GLY A 51 -5.45 -2.66 3.01
CA GLY A 51 -5.30 -1.28 3.47
C GLY A 51 -5.80 -1.07 4.90
N VAL A 52 -6.94 -1.67 5.27
CA VAL A 52 -7.44 -1.67 6.66
C VAL A 52 -6.47 -2.40 7.58
N MET A 53 -6.03 -3.60 7.22
CA MET A 53 -5.08 -4.37 8.04
C MET A 53 -3.77 -3.58 8.26
N MET A 54 -3.23 -2.96 7.22
CA MET A 54 -2.03 -2.13 7.29
C MET A 54 -2.25 -0.88 8.14
N SER A 55 -3.42 -0.22 8.01
CA SER A 55 -3.79 0.95 8.81
C SER A 55 -3.70 0.66 10.31
N HIS A 56 -4.27 -0.48 10.74
CA HIS A 56 -4.21 -0.91 12.12
C HIS A 56 -2.79 -1.29 12.56
N LYS A 57 -2.04 -2.04 11.75
CA LYS A 57 -0.69 -2.52 12.11
C LYS A 57 0.34 -1.38 12.16
N LEU A 58 0.24 -0.38 11.28
CA LEU A 58 1.19 0.73 11.17
C LEU A 58 0.77 1.99 11.95
N GLY A 59 -0.48 2.05 12.43
CA GLY A 59 -1.02 3.26 13.08
C GLY A 59 -1.18 4.44 12.14
N ILE A 60 -1.41 4.20 10.85
CA ILE A 60 -1.59 5.21 9.80
C ILE A 60 -3.08 5.26 9.42
N PRO A 61 -3.73 6.43 9.32
CA PRO A 61 -5.15 6.49 8.98
C PRO A 61 -5.42 6.04 7.53
N LEU A 62 -6.51 5.30 7.34
CA LEU A 62 -7.08 5.01 6.02
C LEU A 62 -7.79 6.28 5.50
N ILE A 63 -7.49 6.68 4.26
CA ILE A 63 -8.00 7.92 3.65
C ILE A 63 -8.90 7.61 2.46
N ASP A 64 -9.95 8.41 2.28
CA ASP A 64 -10.95 8.26 1.23
C ASP A 64 -10.81 9.31 0.11
N ARG A 65 -10.02 10.37 0.34
CA ARG A 65 -9.78 11.47 -0.61
C ARG A 65 -8.30 11.79 -0.72
N LEU A 66 -7.75 11.64 -1.93
CA LEU A 66 -6.36 11.91 -2.23
C LEU A 66 -6.01 13.41 -2.16
N GLN A 67 -6.95 14.29 -2.49
CA GLN A 67 -6.72 15.73 -2.61
C GLN A 67 -6.22 16.34 -1.29
N SER A 68 -6.71 15.85 -0.15
CA SER A 68 -6.31 16.32 1.18
C SER A 68 -4.86 15.96 1.54
N PHE A 69 -4.22 15.09 0.75
CA PHE A 69 -2.86 14.58 0.99
C PHE A 69 -1.88 14.98 -0.12
N TYR A 70 -2.26 15.89 -1.02
CA TYR A 70 -1.33 16.47 -1.99
C TYR A 70 -0.19 17.20 -1.27
N GLY A 71 1.05 16.92 -1.68
CA GLY A 71 2.26 17.40 -1.01
C GLY A 71 2.66 16.62 0.26
N GLN A 72 1.85 15.66 0.70
CA GLN A 72 2.17 14.78 1.82
C GLN A 72 2.60 13.39 1.31
N ARG A 73 3.36 12.68 2.13
CA ARG A 73 3.70 11.28 1.86
C ARG A 73 2.57 10.37 2.31
N PHE A 74 2.15 9.45 1.45
CA PHE A 74 1.12 8.47 1.75
C PHE A 74 1.37 7.16 1.02
N LEU A 75 0.74 6.09 1.50
CA LEU A 75 0.81 4.77 0.89
C LEU A 75 -0.40 4.55 -0.02
N VAL A 76 -0.16 4.03 -1.22
CA VAL A 76 -1.20 3.49 -2.10
C VAL A 76 -1.14 1.97 -2.03
N VAL A 77 -2.26 1.34 -1.68
CA VAL A 77 -2.33 -0.11 -1.41
C VAL A 77 -3.28 -0.80 -2.38
N ASP A 78 -2.83 -1.91 -2.97
CA ASP A 78 -3.65 -2.79 -3.81
C ASP A 78 -3.32 -4.27 -3.57
N ASP A 79 -4.24 -5.18 -3.88
CA ASP A 79 -3.98 -6.62 -3.73
C ASP A 79 -3.05 -7.16 -4.83
N ILE A 80 -3.25 -6.71 -6.08
CA ILE A 80 -2.49 -7.17 -7.24
C ILE A 80 -2.19 -6.00 -8.17
N SER A 81 -0.90 -5.83 -8.53
CA SER A 81 -0.50 -5.05 -9.69
C SER A 81 -0.21 -6.00 -10.86
N ASP A 82 -1.00 -5.90 -11.93
CA ASP A 82 -0.88 -6.75 -13.13
C ASP A 82 -0.35 -6.01 -14.37
N THR A 83 -1.05 -4.96 -14.82
CA THR A 83 -0.72 -4.20 -16.05
C THR A 83 -0.15 -2.80 -15.80
N GLY A 84 0.00 -2.41 -14.53
CA GLY A 84 0.47 -1.08 -14.14
C GLY A 84 -0.47 0.08 -14.45
N HIS A 85 -1.51 -0.09 -15.28
CA HIS A 85 -2.39 1.00 -15.74
C HIS A 85 -3.08 1.75 -14.61
N THR A 86 -3.55 1.03 -13.58
CA THR A 86 -4.18 1.64 -12.39
C THR A 86 -3.18 2.52 -11.65
N LEU A 87 -1.98 2.00 -11.40
CA LEU A 87 -0.90 2.75 -10.75
C LEU A 87 -0.40 3.90 -11.62
N ASN A 88 -0.36 3.76 -12.94
CA ASN A 88 0.09 4.81 -13.85
C ASN A 88 -0.92 5.96 -13.94
N LYS A 89 -2.23 5.69 -13.91
CA LYS A 89 -3.26 6.74 -13.78
C LYS A 89 -3.13 7.47 -12.46
N LEU A 90 -2.93 6.73 -11.37
CA LEU A 90 -2.71 7.32 -10.05
C LEU A 90 -1.42 8.14 -10.03
N LYS A 91 -0.29 7.65 -10.58
CA LYS A 91 0.97 8.41 -10.71
C LYS A 91 0.83 9.70 -11.54
N ALA A 92 -0.03 9.71 -12.56
CA ALA A 92 -0.30 10.92 -13.34
C ALA A 92 -1.07 11.99 -12.52
N GLU A 93 -1.84 11.57 -11.52
CA GLU A 93 -2.59 12.44 -10.61
C GLU A 93 -1.87 12.71 -9.27
N ILE A 94 -0.90 11.88 -8.92
CA ILE A 94 -0.24 11.82 -7.61
C ILE A 94 1.27 12.01 -7.81
N PHE A 95 1.77 13.17 -7.39
CA PHE A 95 3.19 13.54 -7.36
C PHE A 95 4.10 12.51 -6.67
N ASP A 96 5.43 12.65 -6.87
CA ASP A 96 6.60 11.89 -6.34
C ASP A 96 6.56 11.41 -4.87
N ASN A 97 5.54 11.78 -4.11
CA ASN A 97 5.41 11.58 -2.67
C ASN A 97 4.65 10.30 -2.29
N ALA A 98 4.07 9.58 -3.26
CA ALA A 98 3.34 8.34 -3.02
C ALA A 98 4.24 7.10 -3.16
N SER A 99 4.10 6.19 -2.20
CA SER A 99 4.74 4.87 -2.26
C SER A 99 3.67 3.80 -2.44
N THR A 100 3.92 2.83 -3.32
CA THR A 100 2.98 1.75 -3.63
C THR A 100 3.32 0.48 -2.85
N ALA A 101 2.32 -0.18 -2.29
CA ALA A 101 2.48 -1.44 -1.58
C ALA A 101 1.43 -2.45 -2.09
N THR A 102 1.87 -3.64 -2.52
CA THR A 102 0.99 -4.67 -3.08
C THR A 102 1.41 -6.07 -2.67
N ILE A 103 0.45 -6.99 -2.56
CA ILE A 103 0.73 -8.39 -2.20
C ILE A 103 1.31 -9.16 -3.38
N HIS A 104 0.83 -8.90 -4.60
CA HIS A 104 1.36 -9.54 -5.80
C HIS A 104 1.73 -8.50 -6.86
N TRP A 105 2.92 -8.67 -7.46
CA TRP A 105 3.41 -7.84 -8.55
C TRP A 105 3.81 -8.72 -9.72
N HIS A 106 3.21 -8.47 -10.89
CA HIS A 106 3.61 -9.10 -12.15
C HIS A 106 4.65 -8.25 -12.86
N LYS A 107 5.64 -8.87 -13.51
CA LYS A 107 6.80 -8.18 -14.10
C LYS A 107 6.45 -7.19 -15.22
N ASP A 108 5.26 -7.32 -15.79
CA ASP A 108 4.73 -6.44 -16.84
C ASP A 108 3.91 -5.25 -16.29
N SER A 109 3.92 -5.05 -14.95
CA SER A 109 3.32 -3.89 -14.25
C SER A 109 4.17 -2.63 -14.24
#